data_AF-A0A956IQ85-F1
#
_entry.id   AF-A0A956IQ85-F1
#
_cell.length_a   1.000
_cell.length_b   1.000
_cell.length_c   1.000
_cell.angle_alpha   90.00
_cell.angle_beta   90.00
_cell.angle_gamma   90.00
#
_symmetry.space_group_name_H-M   'P 1'
#
loop_
_entity.id
_entity.type
_entity.pdbx_description
1 polymer ?
#
loop_
_entity_poly.entity_id
_entity_poly.type
_entity_poly.pdbx_seq_one_letter_code
_entity_poly.pdbx_strand_id
1 'polypeptide(L)'
;RILGVEIQGPSGPPATHTADWYVLALPVERVIPLLTLDLVTAAPELAGLTHLRTSWMNGMQFYLKDDVKLVKGHAIYTDSPWALTSISQQQFWQERIRSYGDGQVHGILSIDISDWDTPGILYNKAARDLTTRAEIKNEVWAQLKAELNDDSHPDLQDANLLDWFLDPSIDVTPSGATNDEPLMVNVASSWQYRPEAVTSIQNLFLASDYVRTFTDLATMEGANEAARRAVNGILRVSGSSAPACGVWPLEEPWFFAPARGHDARRWEAGRANLFALDFKP
;
A
#
# COMPACT_ATOMS: atom_id res chain seq x y z
N ARG A 1 -25.49 17.86 1.69
CA ARG A 1 -24.68 18.15 2.90
C ARG A 1 -24.73 16.91 3.78
N ILE A 2 -23.63 16.50 4.40
CA ILE A 2 -23.61 15.46 5.44
C ILE A 2 -24.20 16.04 6.72
N LEU A 3 -25.16 15.32 7.30
CA LEU A 3 -25.88 15.74 8.52
C LEU A 3 -25.29 15.14 9.80
N GLY A 4 -24.62 13.99 9.69
CA GLY A 4 -24.01 13.29 10.81
C GLY A 4 -23.31 12.02 10.33
N VAL A 5 -22.49 11.45 11.20
CA VAL A 5 -21.89 10.12 11.03
C VAL A 5 -22.27 9.28 12.23
N GLU A 6 -22.71 8.05 12.00
CA GLU A 6 -22.97 7.10 13.07
C GLU A 6 -21.67 6.39 13.47
N ILE A 7 -21.34 6.42 14.75
CA ILE A 7 -20.15 5.79 15.32
C ILE A 7 -20.59 4.80 16.38
N GLN A 8 -20.16 3.55 16.26
CA GLN A 8 -20.34 2.53 17.28
C GLN A 8 -19.01 2.25 17.97
N GLY A 9 -18.93 2.59 19.26
CA GLY A 9 -17.78 2.25 20.09
C GLY A 9 -17.79 0.78 20.54
N PRO A 10 -16.71 0.30 21.19
CA PRO A 10 -16.55 -1.12 21.56
C PRO A 10 -17.63 -1.70 22.48
N SER A 11 -18.31 -0.86 23.27
CA SER A 11 -19.24 -1.31 24.30
C SER A 11 -20.47 -0.40 24.46
N GLY A 12 -20.88 0.31 23.39
CA GLY A 12 -22.01 1.25 23.44
C GLY A 12 -22.95 1.13 22.23
N PRO A 13 -24.19 1.66 22.34
CA PRO A 13 -25.06 1.79 21.19
C PRO A 13 -24.44 2.75 20.16
N PRO A 14 -24.81 2.64 18.87
CA PRO A 14 -24.41 3.61 17.87
C PRO A 14 -24.85 5.03 18.28
N ALA A 15 -23.97 6.01 18.07
CA ALA A 15 -24.22 7.42 18.36
C ALA A 15 -23.98 8.27 17.12
N THR A 16 -24.88 9.23 16.86
CA THR A 16 -24.68 10.20 15.77
C THR A 16 -23.77 11.33 16.23
N HIS A 17 -22.66 11.50 15.52
CA HIS A 17 -21.76 12.64 15.67
C HIS A 17 -21.99 13.65 14.55
N THR A 18 -22.11 14.92 14.91
CA THR A 18 -22.29 16.01 13.97
C THR A 18 -21.09 16.94 13.96
N ALA A 19 -20.77 17.45 12.79
CA ALA A 19 -19.71 18.42 12.56
C ALA A 19 -20.09 19.36 11.42
N ASP A 20 -19.41 20.51 11.36
CA ASP A 20 -19.56 21.43 10.24
C ASP A 20 -18.99 20.83 8.95
N TRP A 21 -17.83 20.18 9.07
CA TRP A 21 -17.04 19.60 7.99
C TRP A 21 -16.67 18.15 8.30
N TYR A 22 -16.69 17.29 7.30
CA TYR A 22 -16.33 15.87 7.40
C TYR A 22 -15.18 15.56 6.45
N VAL A 23 -14.22 14.77 6.93
CA VAL A 23 -13.11 14.26 6.12
C VAL A 23 -13.19 12.73 6.11
N LEU A 24 -13.36 12.14 4.92
CA LEU A 24 -13.31 10.71 4.71
C LEU A 24 -11.86 10.28 4.48
N ALA A 25 -11.24 9.75 5.53
CA ALA A 25 -9.86 9.28 5.57
C ALA A 25 -9.80 7.78 5.87
N LEU A 26 -10.56 7.01 5.09
CA LEU A 26 -10.66 5.55 5.20
C LEU A 26 -10.14 4.92 3.90
N PRO A 27 -9.61 3.69 3.93
CA PRO A 27 -9.19 2.96 2.73
C PRO A 27 -10.42 2.52 1.92
N VAL A 28 -10.22 2.25 0.63
CA VAL A 28 -11.33 2.10 -0.35
C VAL A 28 -12.29 0.97 0.00
N GLU A 29 -11.78 -0.17 0.47
CA GLU A 29 -12.54 -1.35 0.86
C GLU A 29 -13.40 -1.12 2.10
N ARG A 30 -13.03 -0.14 2.95
CA ARG A 30 -13.85 0.29 4.09
C ARG A 30 -14.85 1.36 3.72
N VAL A 31 -14.59 2.13 2.65
CA VAL A 31 -15.51 3.16 2.14
C VAL A 31 -16.64 2.56 1.31
N ILE A 32 -16.36 1.58 0.45
CA ILE A 32 -17.35 0.98 -0.45
C ILE A 32 -18.63 0.54 0.30
N PRO A 33 -18.56 -0.14 1.46
CA PRO A 33 -19.75 -0.52 2.23
C PRO A 33 -20.56 0.66 2.79
N LEU A 34 -19.95 1.84 2.91
CA LEU A 34 -20.59 3.06 3.41
C LEU A 34 -21.30 3.87 2.31
N LEU A 35 -21.15 3.48 1.04
CA LEU A 35 -21.75 4.18 -0.09
C LEU A 35 -23.26 3.90 -0.18
N THR A 36 -24.05 4.83 0.35
CA THR A 36 -25.51 4.81 0.20
C THR A 36 -25.95 5.43 -1.12
N LEU A 37 -27.17 5.12 -1.56
CA LEU A 37 -27.76 5.74 -2.76
C LEU A 37 -27.83 7.27 -2.62
N ASP A 38 -28.18 7.78 -1.45
CA ASP A 38 -28.24 9.23 -1.19
C ASP A 38 -26.85 9.87 -1.30
N LEU A 39 -25.82 9.21 -0.77
CA LEU A 39 -24.44 9.70 -0.83
C LEU A 39 -23.94 9.77 -2.27
N VAL A 40 -24.14 8.70 -3.05
CA VAL A 40 -23.73 8.63 -4.45
C VAL A 40 -24.59 9.55 -5.34
N THR A 41 -25.86 9.75 -5.02
CA THR A 41 -26.70 10.72 -5.76
C THR A 41 -26.21 12.15 -5.53
N ALA A 42 -25.78 12.49 -4.31
CA ALA A 42 -25.28 13.81 -3.97
C ALA A 42 -23.80 14.04 -4.37
N ALA A 43 -23.01 12.98 -4.48
CA ALA A 43 -21.62 12.99 -4.95
C ALA A 43 -21.38 11.81 -5.92
N PRO A 44 -21.81 11.91 -7.19
CA PRO A 44 -21.71 10.84 -8.19
C PRO A 44 -20.29 10.33 -8.42
N GLU A 45 -19.29 11.18 -8.20
CA GLU A 45 -17.87 10.81 -8.30
C GLU A 45 -17.47 9.67 -7.34
N LEU A 46 -18.21 9.46 -6.24
CA LEU A 46 -17.93 8.37 -5.29
C LEU A 46 -18.34 6.99 -5.81
N ALA A 47 -19.24 6.92 -6.81
CA ALA A 47 -19.61 5.64 -7.43
C ALA A 47 -18.40 4.93 -8.06
N GLY A 48 -17.45 5.73 -8.56
CA GLY A 48 -16.21 5.25 -9.18
C GLY A 48 -15.42 4.30 -8.29
N LEU A 49 -15.44 4.52 -6.96
CA LEU A 49 -14.66 3.74 -6.00
C LEU A 49 -14.91 2.22 -6.09
N THR A 50 -16.12 1.81 -6.47
CA THR A 50 -16.49 0.38 -6.64
C THR A 50 -15.75 -0.33 -7.78
N HIS A 51 -15.14 0.43 -8.69
CA HIS A 51 -14.33 -0.08 -9.80
C HIS A 51 -12.84 -0.18 -9.46
N LEU A 52 -12.41 0.38 -8.32
CA LEU A 52 -11.03 0.24 -7.86
C LEU A 52 -10.77 -1.20 -7.41
N ARG A 53 -9.50 -1.59 -7.45
CA ARG A 53 -9.04 -2.94 -7.10
C ARG A 53 -8.14 -2.87 -5.90
N THR A 54 -8.19 -3.91 -5.09
CA THR A 54 -7.25 -4.13 -4.00
C THR A 54 -6.48 -5.42 -4.25
N SER A 55 -5.28 -5.51 -3.70
CA SER A 55 -4.44 -6.71 -3.68
C SER A 55 -3.82 -6.87 -2.29
N TRP A 56 -3.24 -8.04 -2.04
CA TRP A 56 -2.55 -8.30 -0.77
C TRP A 56 -1.08 -7.99 -0.94
N MET A 57 -0.55 -7.22 0.00
CA MET A 57 0.86 -6.98 0.16
C MET A 57 1.07 -6.73 1.64
N ASN A 58 1.71 -7.68 2.33
CA ASN A 58 1.70 -7.71 3.78
C ASN A 58 3.09 -7.96 4.33
N GLY A 59 3.33 -7.38 5.50
CA GLY A 59 4.64 -7.36 6.14
C GLY A 59 4.95 -8.63 6.91
N MET A 60 6.21 -9.03 6.89
CA MET A 60 6.77 -10.00 7.81
C MET A 60 8.14 -9.54 8.30
N GLN A 61 8.39 -9.68 9.60
CA GLN A 61 9.66 -9.29 10.22
C GLN A 61 10.36 -10.53 10.78
N PHE A 62 11.66 -10.61 10.54
CA PHE A 62 12.55 -11.59 11.17
C PHE A 62 13.54 -10.85 12.07
N TYR A 63 13.55 -11.22 13.35
CA TYR A 63 14.45 -10.67 14.36
C TYR A 63 15.67 -11.57 14.46
N LEU A 64 16.85 -11.01 14.21
CA LEU A 64 18.08 -11.75 14.02
C LEU A 64 19.07 -11.48 15.15
N LYS A 65 19.78 -12.53 15.58
CA LYS A 65 20.84 -12.46 16.59
C LYS A 65 22.04 -11.68 16.09
N ASP A 66 22.38 -11.84 14.82
CA ASP A 66 23.44 -11.15 14.11
C ASP A 66 22.84 -10.49 12.86
N ASP A 67 23.22 -9.23 12.62
CA ASP A 67 22.71 -8.44 11.51
C ASP A 67 23.11 -9.05 10.16
N VAL A 68 22.13 -9.29 9.29
CA VAL A 68 22.34 -9.68 7.89
C VAL A 68 22.23 -8.42 7.05
N LYS A 69 23.33 -8.02 6.45
CA LYS A 69 23.40 -6.80 5.63
C LYS A 69 23.01 -7.11 4.19
N LEU A 70 22.17 -6.28 3.63
CA LEU A 70 21.81 -6.31 2.21
C LEU A 70 22.38 -5.08 1.50
N VAL A 71 21.98 -4.89 0.25
CA VAL A 71 22.12 -3.59 -0.41
C VAL A 71 21.54 -2.50 0.48
N LYS A 72 22.14 -1.31 0.48
CA LYS A 72 21.60 -0.15 1.19
C LYS A 72 20.41 0.44 0.41
N GLY A 73 19.33 -0.33 0.38
CA GLY A 73 18.04 -0.03 -0.27
C GLY A 73 17.09 -1.20 -0.05
N HIS A 74 16.05 -1.27 -0.87
CA HIS A 74 15.21 -2.47 -0.96
C HIS A 74 15.89 -3.50 -1.85
N ALA A 75 15.89 -4.76 -1.43
CA ALA A 75 16.25 -5.91 -2.25
C ALA A 75 14.97 -6.54 -2.80
N ILE A 76 14.96 -6.85 -4.09
CA ILE A 76 13.88 -7.57 -4.77
C ILE A 76 14.40 -8.96 -5.09
N TYR A 77 13.63 -9.99 -4.74
CA TYR A 77 13.96 -11.38 -5.02
C TYR A 77 13.18 -11.83 -6.25
N THR A 78 13.83 -11.80 -7.42
CA THR A 78 13.13 -12.00 -8.70
C THR A 78 12.71 -13.44 -8.94
N ASP A 79 13.42 -14.41 -8.34
CA ASP A 79 13.13 -15.84 -8.52
C ASP A 79 12.26 -16.40 -7.37
N SER A 80 11.90 -15.56 -6.40
CA SER A 80 10.96 -15.88 -5.31
C SER A 80 9.54 -16.01 -5.87
N PRO A 81 8.88 -17.18 -5.71
CA PRO A 81 7.49 -17.34 -6.16
C PRO A 81 6.51 -16.38 -5.50
N TRP A 82 6.81 -15.91 -4.27
CA TRP A 82 5.94 -14.99 -3.53
C TRP A 82 6.29 -13.50 -3.73
N ALA A 83 7.13 -13.21 -4.74
CA ALA A 83 7.57 -11.86 -5.08
C ALA A 83 8.07 -11.09 -3.84
N LEU A 84 8.94 -11.74 -3.07
CA LEU A 84 9.44 -11.19 -1.82
C LEU A 84 10.31 -9.96 -2.11
N THR A 85 10.18 -8.96 -1.25
CA THR A 85 11.16 -7.87 -1.16
C THR A 85 11.60 -7.69 0.28
N SER A 86 12.73 -7.03 0.51
CA SER A 86 13.20 -6.81 1.87
C SER A 86 14.08 -5.59 2.06
N ILE A 87 14.24 -5.21 3.32
CA ILE A 87 15.20 -4.22 3.78
C ILE A 87 15.82 -4.71 5.10
N SER A 88 17.14 -4.57 5.24
CA SER A 88 17.84 -4.78 6.51
C SER A 88 17.86 -3.46 7.29
N GLN A 89 17.04 -3.38 8.35
CA GLN A 89 16.67 -2.11 8.98
C GLN A 89 17.84 -1.43 9.70
N GLN A 90 18.77 -2.20 10.30
CA GLN A 90 19.90 -1.63 11.04
C GLN A 90 20.78 -0.74 10.14
N GLN A 91 20.80 -0.95 8.82
CA GLN A 91 21.54 -0.12 7.88
C GLN A 91 21.00 1.31 7.72
N PHE A 92 19.77 1.56 8.18
CA PHE A 92 19.06 2.85 8.07
C PHE A 92 18.84 3.53 9.42
N TRP A 93 18.76 2.74 10.48
CA TRP A 93 18.53 3.27 11.82
C TRP A 93 19.81 3.92 12.36
N GLN A 94 19.67 5.15 12.85
CA GLN A 94 20.76 5.86 13.54
C GLN A 94 21.08 5.20 14.88
N GLU A 95 20.04 4.76 15.58
CA GLU A 95 20.17 4.00 16.81
C GLU A 95 20.46 2.53 16.52
N ARG A 96 21.13 1.86 17.46
CA ARG A 96 21.43 0.44 17.33
C ARG A 96 20.23 -0.36 17.81
N ILE A 97 19.71 -1.28 17.00
CA ILE A 97 18.57 -2.14 17.35
C ILE A 97 18.82 -2.87 18.68
N ARG A 98 20.06 -3.28 18.95
CA ARG A 98 20.46 -3.91 20.22
C ARG A 98 20.26 -3.05 21.48
N SER A 99 19.98 -1.75 21.37
CA SER A 99 19.63 -0.92 22.53
C SER A 99 18.17 -1.02 22.95
N TYR A 100 17.35 -1.74 22.18
CA TYR A 100 15.94 -2.01 22.47
C TYR A 100 15.75 -3.42 23.05
N GLY A 101 14.63 -3.63 23.73
CA GLY A 101 14.25 -4.94 24.29
C GLY A 101 15.27 -5.48 25.30
N ASP A 102 15.61 -6.76 25.18
CA ASP A 102 16.62 -7.45 25.99
C ASP A 102 18.04 -7.37 25.39
N GLY A 103 18.19 -6.67 24.25
CA GLY A 103 19.44 -6.47 23.55
C GLY A 103 19.98 -7.67 22.76
N GLN A 104 19.21 -8.75 22.61
CA GLN A 104 19.65 -9.93 21.84
C GLN A 104 19.50 -9.76 20.33
N VAL A 105 18.57 -8.91 19.89
CA VAL A 105 18.34 -8.63 18.46
C VAL A 105 19.37 -7.61 17.97
N HIS A 106 20.19 -8.01 17.01
CA HIS A 106 21.17 -7.12 16.38
C HIS A 106 20.76 -6.67 14.98
N GLY A 107 19.83 -7.37 14.34
CA GLY A 107 19.30 -7.01 13.02
C GLY A 107 17.81 -7.35 12.88
N ILE A 108 17.12 -6.60 12.03
CA ILE A 108 15.74 -6.89 11.63
C ILE A 108 15.71 -6.92 10.12
N LEU A 109 15.30 -8.07 9.57
CA LEU A 109 14.99 -8.21 8.17
C LEU A 109 13.48 -8.04 7.99
N SER A 110 13.09 -6.91 7.40
CA SER A 110 11.69 -6.59 7.11
C SER A 110 11.37 -6.99 5.69
N ILE A 111 10.28 -7.73 5.51
CA ILE A 111 9.89 -8.39 4.27
C ILE A 111 8.50 -7.91 3.86
N ASP A 112 8.31 -7.68 2.56
CA ASP A 112 6.97 -7.58 1.98
C ASP A 112 6.69 -8.85 1.17
N ILE A 113 5.54 -9.48 1.44
CA ILE A 113 5.00 -10.62 0.68
C ILE A 113 3.98 -10.06 -0.31
N SER A 114 4.30 -10.09 -1.61
CA SER A 114 3.52 -9.38 -2.64
C SER A 114 2.68 -10.29 -3.52
N ASP A 115 3.03 -11.58 -3.62
CA ASP A 115 2.22 -12.59 -4.29
C ASP A 115 1.72 -13.62 -3.27
N TRP A 116 0.39 -13.69 -3.16
CA TRP A 116 -0.32 -14.51 -2.20
C TRP A 116 -1.05 -15.69 -2.85
N ASP A 117 -1.01 -15.80 -4.18
CA ASP A 117 -1.77 -16.77 -4.98
C ASP A 117 -0.85 -17.79 -5.68
N THR A 118 0.44 -17.48 -5.90
CA THR A 118 1.41 -18.41 -6.51
C THR A 118 1.90 -19.47 -5.51
N PRO A 119 1.95 -20.77 -5.89
CA PRO A 119 2.51 -21.82 -5.04
C PRO A 119 3.97 -21.58 -4.66
N GLY A 120 4.28 -21.68 -3.36
CA GLY A 120 5.65 -21.58 -2.83
C GLY A 120 6.51 -22.83 -3.06
N ILE A 121 7.76 -22.78 -2.63
CA ILE A 121 8.77 -23.83 -2.84
C ILE A 121 8.78 -24.91 -1.75
N LEU A 122 8.34 -24.59 -0.51
CA LEU A 122 8.43 -25.52 0.62
C LEU A 122 7.17 -26.40 0.73
N TYR A 123 5.99 -25.80 0.61
CA TYR A 123 4.71 -26.51 0.74
C TYR A 123 3.98 -26.74 -0.59
N ASN A 124 4.47 -26.16 -1.70
CA ASN A 124 3.81 -26.20 -3.01
C ASN A 124 2.35 -25.74 -2.95
N LYS A 125 2.11 -24.67 -2.18
CA LYS A 125 0.81 -24.03 -1.94
C LYS A 125 0.95 -22.51 -1.95
N ALA A 126 -0.11 -21.82 -2.34
CA ALA A 126 -0.18 -20.37 -2.22
C ALA A 126 -0.17 -19.95 -0.74
N ALA A 127 0.31 -18.74 -0.43
CA ALA A 127 0.33 -18.23 0.95
C ALA A 127 -1.09 -18.20 1.55
N ARG A 128 -2.12 -17.94 0.72
CA ARG A 128 -3.53 -17.92 1.13
C ARG A 128 -4.09 -19.28 1.48
N ASP A 129 -3.50 -20.36 0.97
CA ASP A 129 -3.96 -21.73 1.20
C ASP A 129 -3.27 -22.38 2.41
N LEU A 130 -2.34 -21.69 3.06
CA LEU A 130 -1.68 -22.16 4.28
C LEU A 130 -2.59 -21.96 5.49
N THR A 131 -2.52 -22.90 6.41
CA THR A 131 -3.50 -23.03 7.51
C THR A 131 -2.92 -22.64 8.87
N THR A 132 -1.63 -22.30 8.91
CA THR A 132 -0.97 -21.76 10.10
C THR A 132 -0.03 -20.61 9.75
N ARG A 133 0.10 -19.64 10.65
CA ARG A 133 1.08 -18.54 10.52
C ARG A 133 2.53 -19.06 10.44
N ALA A 134 2.81 -20.19 11.08
CA ALA A 134 4.13 -20.82 11.06
C ALA A 134 4.48 -21.40 9.68
N GLU A 135 3.51 -21.94 8.93
CA GLU A 135 3.74 -22.39 7.55
C GLU A 135 4.12 -21.19 6.66
N ILE A 136 3.38 -20.07 6.73
CA ILE A 136 3.73 -18.84 5.98
C ILE A 136 5.14 -18.40 6.34
N LYS A 137 5.46 -18.31 7.65
CA LYS A 137 6.80 -17.98 8.14
C LYS A 137 7.88 -18.88 7.53
N ASN A 138 7.66 -20.20 7.55
CA ASN A 138 8.67 -21.17 7.13
C ASN A 138 8.90 -21.10 5.61
N GLU A 139 7.85 -20.85 4.84
CA GLU A 139 7.90 -20.67 3.40
C GLU A 139 8.63 -19.37 3.01
N VAL A 140 8.29 -18.23 3.62
CA VAL A 140 9.05 -16.97 3.43
C VAL A 140 10.52 -17.18 3.78
N TRP A 141 10.81 -17.81 4.92
CA TRP A 141 12.18 -18.07 5.34
C TRP A 141 12.93 -18.99 4.38
N ALA A 142 12.27 -20.01 3.83
CA ALA A 142 12.85 -20.90 2.83
C ALA A 142 13.20 -20.16 1.54
N GLN A 143 12.29 -19.32 1.03
CA GLN A 143 12.54 -18.50 -0.16
C GLN A 143 13.67 -17.50 0.07
N LEU A 144 13.71 -16.80 1.21
CA LEU A 144 14.81 -15.89 1.54
C LEU A 144 16.15 -16.61 1.60
N LYS A 145 16.22 -17.81 2.19
CA LYS A 145 17.46 -18.60 2.20
C LYS A 145 17.89 -19.01 0.80
N ALA A 146 16.95 -19.37 -0.09
CA ALA A 146 17.26 -19.74 -1.47
C ALA A 146 17.82 -18.57 -2.29
N GLU A 147 17.37 -17.34 -2.00
CA GLU A 147 17.76 -16.13 -2.72
C GLU A 147 19.02 -15.47 -2.16
N LEU A 148 19.21 -15.51 -0.84
CA LEU A 148 20.29 -14.78 -0.16
C LEU A 148 21.52 -15.64 0.13
N ASN A 149 21.36 -16.95 0.34
CA ASN A 149 22.51 -17.79 0.61
C ASN A 149 23.13 -18.27 -0.70
N ASP A 150 24.45 -18.21 -0.77
CA ASP A 150 25.23 -18.99 -1.74
C ASP A 150 26.10 -20.02 -1.01
N ASP A 151 26.66 -20.99 -1.74
CA ASP A 151 27.50 -22.06 -1.17
C ASP A 151 28.73 -21.52 -0.40
N SER A 152 29.13 -20.27 -0.66
CA SER A 152 30.27 -19.60 -0.01
C SER A 152 29.88 -18.67 1.13
N HIS A 153 28.63 -18.22 1.21
CA HIS A 153 28.11 -17.25 2.17
C HIS A 153 26.69 -17.63 2.63
N PRO A 154 26.55 -18.60 3.55
CA PRO A 154 25.27 -18.92 4.17
C PRO A 154 24.94 -17.89 5.25
N ASP A 155 24.68 -16.65 4.86
CA ASP A 155 24.45 -15.53 5.79
C ASP A 155 23.13 -15.68 6.57
N LEU A 156 22.12 -16.33 5.97
CA LEU A 156 20.81 -16.56 6.56
C LEU A 156 20.66 -18.01 7.05
N GLN A 157 20.89 -18.23 8.34
CA GLN A 157 20.81 -19.54 8.99
C GLN A 157 19.74 -19.59 10.07
N ASP A 158 19.16 -20.78 10.29
CA ASP A 158 18.11 -20.98 11.31
C ASP A 158 18.59 -20.62 12.72
N ALA A 159 19.88 -20.83 13.02
CA ALA A 159 20.49 -20.46 14.30
C ALA A 159 20.58 -18.94 14.53
N ASN A 160 20.46 -18.12 13.47
CA ASN A 160 20.46 -16.66 13.56
C ASN A 160 19.05 -16.09 13.84
N LEU A 161 18.00 -16.88 13.60
CA LEU A 161 16.63 -16.43 13.79
C LEU A 161 16.23 -16.53 15.28
N LEU A 162 15.97 -15.38 15.90
CA LEU A 162 15.50 -15.31 17.29
C LEU A 162 13.98 -15.34 17.38
N ASP A 163 13.31 -14.54 16.56
CA ASP A 163 11.86 -14.43 16.56
C ASP A 163 11.35 -13.90 15.20
N TRP A 164 10.04 -13.92 15.01
CA TRP A 164 9.39 -13.42 13.81
C TRP A 164 8.02 -12.83 14.11
N PHE A 165 7.57 -11.95 13.23
CA PHE A 165 6.25 -11.34 13.33
C PHE A 165 5.64 -11.24 11.95
N LEU A 166 4.47 -11.85 11.77
CA LEU A 166 3.64 -11.67 10.58
C LEU A 166 2.61 -10.58 10.85
N ASP A 167 2.29 -9.78 9.85
CA ASP A 167 1.23 -8.79 9.87
C ASP A 167 -0.04 -9.30 10.60
N PRO A 168 -0.56 -8.55 11.59
CA PRO A 168 -1.76 -8.94 12.33
C PRO A 168 -3.04 -8.86 11.49
N SER A 169 -3.05 -8.13 10.37
CA SER A 169 -4.19 -8.11 9.43
C SER A 169 -4.38 -9.43 8.69
N ILE A 170 -3.35 -10.30 8.70
CA ILE A 170 -3.43 -11.66 8.18
C ILE A 170 -3.92 -12.61 9.27
N ASP A 171 -5.21 -12.91 9.23
CA ASP A 171 -5.79 -14.00 10.03
C ASP A 171 -5.61 -15.33 9.31
N VAL A 172 -5.14 -16.34 10.02
CA VAL A 172 -4.86 -17.67 9.44
C VAL A 172 -5.64 -18.72 10.20
N THR A 173 -6.50 -19.40 9.47
CA THR A 173 -7.45 -20.38 10.00
C THR A 173 -7.24 -21.73 9.30
N PRO A 174 -7.88 -22.82 9.77
CA PRO A 174 -7.88 -24.10 9.05
C PRO A 174 -8.44 -24.03 7.61
N SER A 175 -9.15 -22.95 7.24
CA SER A 175 -9.64 -22.70 5.88
C SER A 175 -8.69 -21.90 4.99
N GLY A 176 -7.54 -21.47 5.51
CA GLY A 176 -6.60 -20.59 4.81
C GLY A 176 -6.43 -19.24 5.49
N ALA A 177 -5.71 -18.34 4.82
CA ALA A 177 -5.49 -16.97 5.27
C ALA A 177 -6.56 -16.01 4.73
N THR A 178 -6.91 -15.00 5.52
CA THR A 178 -7.74 -13.84 5.17
C THR A 178 -6.98 -12.55 5.51
N ASN A 179 -7.26 -11.47 4.78
CA ASN A 179 -6.62 -10.16 4.99
C ASN A 179 -7.68 -9.09 5.25
N ASP A 180 -7.58 -8.43 6.40
CA ASP A 180 -8.46 -7.35 6.80
C ASP A 180 -8.06 -5.97 6.27
N GLU A 181 -6.82 -5.82 5.78
CA GLU A 181 -6.26 -4.54 5.33
C GLU A 181 -5.58 -4.70 3.95
N PRO A 182 -6.34 -5.04 2.89
CA PRO A 182 -5.79 -5.12 1.54
C PRO A 182 -5.46 -3.73 0.99
N LEU A 183 -4.39 -3.62 0.20
CA LEU A 183 -3.92 -2.36 -0.38
C LEU A 183 -4.66 -2.07 -1.70
N MET A 184 -5.07 -0.82 -1.91
CA MET A 184 -5.55 -0.38 -3.21
C MET A 184 -4.43 -0.39 -4.26
N VAL A 185 -4.68 -1.01 -5.41
CA VAL A 185 -3.69 -1.14 -6.48
C VAL A 185 -4.09 -0.40 -7.74
N ASN A 186 -3.10 0.20 -8.40
CA ASN A 186 -3.23 0.78 -9.72
C ASN A 186 -3.40 -0.32 -10.76
N VAL A 187 -4.57 -0.38 -11.41
CA VAL A 187 -4.78 -1.19 -12.61
C VAL A 187 -4.97 -0.28 -13.83
N ALA A 188 -4.70 -0.82 -15.02
CA ALA A 188 -4.91 -0.10 -16.27
C ALA A 188 -6.32 0.52 -16.31
N SER A 189 -6.40 1.78 -16.74
CA SER A 189 -7.66 2.53 -16.88
C SER A 189 -8.44 2.78 -15.58
N SER A 190 -7.81 2.65 -14.40
CA SER A 190 -8.45 2.92 -13.11
C SER A 190 -8.50 4.40 -12.70
N TRP A 191 -7.66 5.25 -13.28
CA TRP A 191 -7.57 6.69 -12.92
C TRP A 191 -8.91 7.42 -12.99
N GLN A 192 -9.74 7.10 -13.99
CA GLN A 192 -11.06 7.71 -14.19
C GLN A 192 -12.03 7.49 -13.02
N TYR A 193 -11.79 6.46 -12.20
CA TYR A 193 -12.63 6.08 -11.07
C TYR A 193 -12.23 6.74 -9.74
N ARG A 194 -11.07 7.38 -9.71
CA ARG A 194 -10.57 8.11 -8.55
C ARG A 194 -11.21 9.50 -8.46
N PRO A 195 -11.77 9.90 -7.32
CA PRO A 195 -12.31 11.26 -7.13
C PRO A 195 -11.22 12.28 -6.80
N GLU A 196 -11.55 13.56 -6.91
CA GLU A 196 -10.75 14.66 -6.32
C GLU A 196 -11.02 14.76 -4.80
N ALA A 197 -10.14 15.45 -4.07
CA ALA A 197 -10.29 15.61 -2.61
C ALA A 197 -11.52 16.43 -2.20
N VAL A 198 -12.01 17.31 -3.07
CA VAL A 198 -13.23 18.10 -2.84
C VAL A 198 -14.38 17.45 -3.57
N THR A 199 -15.42 17.07 -2.83
CA THR A 199 -16.61 16.42 -3.39
C THR A 199 -17.69 17.44 -3.78
N SER A 200 -18.70 16.97 -4.51
CA SER A 200 -19.94 17.68 -4.82
C SER A 200 -20.77 18.00 -3.56
N ILE A 201 -20.57 17.23 -2.47
CA ILE A 201 -21.13 17.53 -1.16
C ILE A 201 -20.24 18.55 -0.47
N GLN A 202 -20.71 19.80 -0.39
CA GLN A 202 -19.92 20.96 0.07
C GLN A 202 -19.19 20.81 1.40
N ASN A 203 -19.67 19.93 2.29
CA ASN A 203 -19.05 19.70 3.60
C ASN A 203 -18.41 18.31 3.78
N LEU A 204 -18.15 17.59 2.69
CA LEU A 204 -17.44 16.32 2.67
C LEU A 204 -16.19 16.43 1.79
N PHE A 205 -15.05 16.04 2.37
CA PHE A 205 -13.73 16.03 1.72
C PHE A 205 -13.09 14.65 1.84
N LEU A 206 -12.19 14.30 0.93
CA LEU A 206 -11.55 12.99 0.87
C LEU A 206 -10.04 13.13 1.12
N ALA A 207 -9.49 12.29 1.98
CA ALA A 207 -8.08 12.27 2.33
C ALA A 207 -7.59 10.81 2.44
N SER A 208 -7.44 10.15 1.29
CA SER A 208 -7.06 8.75 1.21
C SER A 208 -6.23 8.48 -0.05
N ASP A 209 -5.69 7.28 -0.18
CA ASP A 209 -4.82 6.83 -1.27
C ASP A 209 -5.54 6.68 -2.63
N TYR A 210 -6.87 6.51 -2.63
CA TYR A 210 -7.69 6.50 -3.84
C TYR A 210 -8.03 7.89 -4.39
N VAL A 211 -7.61 8.97 -3.71
CA VAL A 211 -7.85 10.34 -4.18
C VAL A 211 -6.85 10.71 -5.28
N ARG A 212 -7.31 11.41 -6.31
CA ARG A 212 -6.43 11.92 -7.36
C ARG A 212 -5.42 12.93 -6.81
N THR A 213 -4.15 12.57 -6.95
CA THR A 213 -2.99 13.34 -6.50
C THR A 213 -1.94 13.34 -7.59
N PHE A 214 -0.91 14.18 -7.46
CA PHE A 214 0.19 14.20 -8.43
C PHE A 214 1.11 12.98 -8.29
N THR A 215 1.16 12.37 -7.11
CA THR A 215 1.91 11.12 -6.87
C THR A 215 1.32 9.93 -7.65
N ASP A 216 0.00 9.89 -7.85
CA ASP A 216 -0.75 8.82 -8.57
C ASP A 216 -0.34 7.38 -8.18
N LEU A 217 -0.05 7.17 -6.90
CA LEU A 217 0.34 5.88 -6.34
C LEU A 217 -0.24 5.73 -4.93
N ALA A 218 -0.61 4.50 -4.56
CA ALA A 218 -1.07 4.18 -3.22
C ALA A 218 0.12 4.22 -2.24
N THR A 219 0.45 5.41 -1.76
CA THR A 219 1.55 5.63 -0.82
C THR A 219 1.18 6.64 0.26
N MET A 220 2.02 6.70 1.30
CA MET A 220 1.90 7.71 2.34
C MET A 220 2.03 9.14 1.79
N GLU A 221 2.86 9.37 0.78
CA GLU A 221 3.01 10.66 0.11
C GLU A 221 1.72 11.06 -0.63
N GLY A 222 1.11 10.11 -1.35
CA GLY A 222 -0.20 10.29 -1.99
C GLY A 222 -1.28 10.63 -0.97
N ALA A 223 -1.40 9.87 0.12
CA ALA A 223 -2.36 10.15 1.18
C ALA A 223 -2.13 11.53 1.84
N ASN A 224 -0.88 11.92 2.09
CA ASN A 224 -0.55 13.26 2.59
C ASN A 224 -0.92 14.37 1.60
N GLU A 225 -0.69 14.18 0.29
CA GLU A 225 -1.12 15.15 -0.71
C GLU A 225 -2.65 15.26 -0.76
N ALA A 226 -3.37 14.14 -0.70
CA ALA A 226 -4.83 14.10 -0.62
C ALA A 226 -5.35 14.89 0.59
N ALA A 227 -4.74 14.70 1.77
CA ALA A 227 -5.07 15.46 2.97
C ALA A 227 -4.84 16.97 2.80
N ARG A 228 -3.73 17.38 2.17
CA ARG A 228 -3.45 18.79 1.87
C ARG A 228 -4.52 19.40 0.96
N ARG A 229 -4.95 18.67 -0.07
CA ARG A 229 -6.03 19.07 -0.97
C ARG A 229 -7.37 19.18 -0.24
N ALA A 230 -7.69 18.24 0.66
CA ALA A 230 -8.89 18.29 1.50
C ALA A 230 -8.90 19.52 2.42
N VAL A 231 -7.79 19.80 3.10
CA VAL A 231 -7.63 20.99 3.94
C VAL A 231 -7.79 22.27 3.12
N ASN A 232 -7.21 22.36 1.92
CA ASN A 232 -7.40 23.49 1.02
C ASN A 232 -8.88 23.66 0.62
N GLY A 233 -9.60 22.56 0.44
CA GLY A 233 -11.05 22.55 0.29
C GLY A 233 -11.78 23.21 1.46
N ILE A 234 -11.48 22.78 2.69
CA ILE A 234 -12.06 23.31 3.94
C ILE A 234 -11.76 24.80 4.10
N LEU A 235 -10.50 25.22 3.91
CA LEU A 235 -10.09 26.63 4.02
C LEU A 235 -10.90 27.51 3.07
N ARG A 236 -11.09 27.07 1.83
CA ARG A 236 -11.86 27.78 0.81
C ARG A 236 -13.34 27.91 1.18
N VAL A 237 -14.00 26.81 1.57
CA VAL A 237 -15.45 26.84 1.87
C VAL A 237 -15.78 27.52 3.20
N SER A 238 -14.84 27.51 4.15
CA SER A 238 -15.00 28.20 5.44
C SER A 238 -14.67 29.69 5.38
N GLY A 239 -14.10 30.18 4.27
CA GLY A 239 -13.63 31.56 4.14
C GLY A 239 -12.42 31.88 5.04
N SER A 240 -11.63 30.86 5.41
CA SER A 240 -10.46 31.03 6.26
C SER A 240 -9.36 31.83 5.54
N SER A 241 -8.67 32.68 6.30
CA SER A 241 -7.52 33.47 5.82
C SER A 241 -6.17 32.76 5.98
N ALA A 242 -6.17 31.53 6.51
CA ALA A 242 -4.94 30.74 6.64
C ALA A 242 -4.35 30.39 5.26
N PRO A 243 -3.01 30.29 5.14
CA PRO A 243 -2.38 29.93 3.88
C PRO A 243 -2.75 28.52 3.45
N ALA A 244 -2.92 28.33 2.14
CA ALA A 244 -3.15 27.00 1.56
C ALA A 244 -1.94 26.08 1.77
N CYS A 245 -2.22 24.80 2.00
CA CYS A 245 -1.21 23.75 1.99
C CYS A 245 -0.60 23.64 0.59
N GLY A 246 0.73 23.57 0.53
CA GLY A 246 1.45 23.30 -0.72
C GLY A 246 1.12 21.93 -1.30
N VAL A 247 1.00 21.87 -2.62
CA VAL A 247 0.91 20.66 -3.45
C VAL A 247 1.91 20.80 -4.59
N TRP A 248 2.51 19.69 -5.03
CA TRP A 248 3.65 19.72 -5.95
C TRP A 248 3.34 18.86 -7.18
N PRO A 249 2.98 19.49 -8.31
CA PRO A 249 2.80 18.79 -9.57
C PRO A 249 4.06 18.09 -10.02
N LEU A 250 3.92 16.96 -10.73
CA LEU A 250 5.04 16.34 -11.43
C LEU A 250 5.54 17.29 -12.53
N GLU A 251 6.81 17.70 -12.43
CA GLU A 251 7.46 18.51 -13.45
C GLU A 251 8.20 17.59 -14.43
N GLU A 252 7.72 17.53 -15.67
CA GLU A 252 8.40 16.80 -16.73
C GLU A 252 9.47 17.67 -17.40
N PRO A 253 10.70 17.17 -17.63
CA PRO A 253 11.70 17.92 -18.35
C PRO A 253 11.22 18.29 -19.77
N TRP A 254 11.30 19.59 -20.10
CA TRP A 254 10.75 20.13 -21.35
C TRP A 254 11.36 19.51 -22.60
N PHE A 255 12.62 19.10 -22.56
CA PHE A 255 13.33 18.54 -23.70
C PHE A 255 12.82 17.15 -24.09
N PHE A 256 12.03 16.48 -23.24
CA PHE A 256 11.31 15.26 -23.60
C PHE A 256 9.95 15.51 -24.27
N ALA A 257 9.47 16.76 -24.35
CA ALA A 257 8.18 17.08 -24.96
C ALA A 257 8.04 16.61 -26.43
N PRO A 258 9.06 16.69 -27.31
CA PRO A 258 8.97 16.13 -28.66
C PRO A 258 8.76 14.61 -28.67
N ALA A 259 9.44 13.89 -27.77
CA ALA A 259 9.33 12.44 -27.66
C ALA A 259 7.95 12.02 -27.16
N ARG A 260 7.42 12.68 -26.11
CA ARG A 260 6.06 12.45 -25.60
C ARG A 260 5.00 12.77 -26.65
N GLY A 261 5.15 13.87 -27.39
CA GLY A 261 4.23 14.23 -28.48
C GLY A 261 4.25 13.24 -29.65
N HIS A 262 5.40 12.63 -29.95
CA HIS A 262 5.47 11.54 -30.94
C HIS A 262 4.79 10.27 -30.43
N ASP A 263 5.00 9.90 -29.17
CA ASP A 263 4.36 8.74 -28.56
C ASP A 263 2.82 8.87 -28.51
N ALA A 264 2.31 10.03 -28.08
CA ALA A 264 0.88 10.31 -28.06
C ALA A 264 0.21 10.12 -29.44
N ARG A 265 0.84 10.61 -30.52
CA ARG A 265 0.33 10.39 -31.90
C ARG A 265 0.39 8.93 -32.35
N ARG A 266 1.32 8.14 -31.81
CA ARG A 266 1.38 6.70 -32.09
C ARG A 266 0.25 5.98 -31.37
N TRP A 267 0.05 6.30 -30.09
CA TRP A 267 -1.06 5.81 -29.28
C TRP A 267 -2.42 6.11 -29.93
N GLU A 268 -2.67 7.37 -30.32
CA GLU A 268 -3.89 7.79 -31.03
C GLU A 268 -4.11 7.03 -32.35
N ALA A 269 -3.03 6.61 -33.00
CA ALA A 269 -3.06 5.80 -34.22
C ALA A 269 -3.09 4.28 -33.96
N GLY A 270 -3.27 3.84 -32.70
CA GLY A 270 -3.27 2.42 -32.33
C GLY A 270 -1.94 1.70 -32.53
N ARG A 271 -0.83 2.45 -32.58
CA ARG A 271 0.53 1.91 -32.75
C ARG A 271 1.25 1.85 -31.40
N ALA A 272 2.03 0.79 -31.20
CA ALA A 272 2.90 0.66 -30.03
C ALA A 272 3.93 1.79 -29.95
N ASN A 273 4.41 2.08 -28.73
CA ASN A 273 5.55 2.98 -28.48
C ASN A 273 6.77 2.56 -29.32
N LEU A 274 7.63 3.50 -29.70
CA LEU A 274 8.81 3.22 -30.54
C LEU A 274 9.83 2.27 -29.88
N PHE A 275 9.89 2.27 -28.56
CA PHE A 275 10.75 1.44 -27.73
C PHE A 275 10.00 0.27 -27.10
N ALA A 276 8.77 -0.01 -27.54
CA ALA A 276 8.07 -1.21 -27.10
C ALA A 276 8.92 -2.42 -27.50
N LEU A 277 9.42 -3.12 -26.48
CA LEU A 277 10.05 -4.42 -26.66
C LEU A 277 8.93 -5.44 -26.83
N ASP A 278 9.10 -6.38 -27.76
CA ASP A 278 8.21 -7.53 -27.91
C ASP A 278 8.38 -8.46 -26.70
N PHE A 279 7.86 -8.06 -25.55
CA PHE A 279 7.64 -8.97 -24.44
C PHE A 279 6.43 -9.82 -24.82
N LYS A 280 6.66 -11.12 -25.00
CA LYS A 280 5.54 -12.07 -25.06
C LYS A 280 4.78 -11.96 -23.74
N PRO A 281 3.43 -11.89 -23.78
CA PRO A 281 2.62 -11.86 -22.58
C PRO A 281 2.84 -13.09 -21.70
#